data_AF-A0AAD0PA51-F1
#
_entry.id   AF-A0AAD0PA51-F1
#
_cell.length_a   1.000
_cell.length_b   1.000
_cell.length_c   1.000
_cell.angle_alpha   90.00
_cell.angle_beta   90.00
_cell.angle_gamma   90.00
#
_symmetry.space_group_name_H-M   'P 1'
#
loop_
_entity.id
_entity.type
_entity.pdbx_description
1 polymer ?
#
loop_
_entity_poly.entity_id
_entity_poly.type
_entity_poly.pdbx_seq_one_letter_code
_entity_poly.pdbx_strand_id
1 'polypeptide(L)'
;MKTWGKKISVYIFFMFLSVFFVFFLYKTRQLGIDSDGSFHFSRVEEIYQNLKAGELFTFIATHTFHNSGVGSFLFYPTVFLYPWACLRFFLDPITSFYVWYGLFMFLTLSIAYYSMYGFSRSKLRALMFALFYTIAIYHLYLGVRNYVLGEFIAYTFVPLALYGFYEVIWGDHKKWPLLGIGVALLLYSHLISVVITVILMFVLFTSKLVVDIKFPKVRWMALFKSIGLALILSLWIIYPFFTDFMHTKLGTPSFGFAFLYSMQDLWAASLENHATNRGVGIIFLMAALSGWYFVRNKKQEFWIYILGLIFIALSTNLFPYTELARIDGLFFLGMIQFPYRFLTYASLFMATTLSLIFERVFNKFQAHKKMLFFCVLGVMMCLYIQTLTPVLDRIYDATPEARLKKGNITDPVPAGAILDKDNYYDMYTYRVLYGETDYYPKASFDGNVTTPDSNVQKKILDRSQSIMLHKAKIANKDITIDPSVAPNELVYQVKLQRSALVDLPVVNYPSEKVYVNGKEFPYSVSDRGTVQVKLAQGKNRVVVRYVMKQTYYILCGIAVITWVVIGITTLLKNIKKVETNRGSRN
;
A
#
# COMPACT_ATOMS: atom_id res chain seq x y z
N MET A 1 19.02 -6.81 -33.78
CA MET A 1 18.80 -7.96 -32.86
C MET A 1 19.69 -7.94 -31.60
N LYS A 2 21.02 -7.75 -31.69
CA LYS A 2 21.95 -7.82 -30.53
C LYS A 2 21.67 -6.87 -29.33
N THR A 3 21.03 -5.71 -29.53
CA THR A 3 20.70 -4.76 -28.44
C THR A 3 19.34 -5.05 -27.78
N TRP A 4 18.40 -5.65 -28.51
CA TRP A 4 17.08 -6.04 -28.01
C TRP A 4 17.14 -7.32 -27.18
N GLY A 5 17.90 -8.33 -27.62
CA GLY A 5 18.14 -9.56 -26.84
C GLY A 5 18.77 -9.29 -25.47
N LYS A 6 19.64 -8.26 -25.37
CA LYS A 6 20.26 -7.83 -24.09
C LYS A 6 19.32 -7.07 -23.15
N LYS A 7 18.18 -6.53 -23.63
CA LYS A 7 17.17 -5.90 -22.77
C LYS A 7 16.20 -6.94 -22.22
N ILE A 8 15.76 -7.86 -23.08
CA ILE A 8 14.87 -8.97 -22.71
C ILE A 8 15.56 -9.89 -21.68
N SER A 9 16.87 -10.13 -21.81
CA SER A 9 17.61 -10.98 -20.88
C SER A 9 17.59 -10.50 -19.42
N VAL A 10 17.53 -9.18 -19.17
CA VAL A 10 17.50 -8.63 -17.79
C VAL A 10 16.14 -8.89 -17.14
N TYR A 11 15.05 -8.69 -17.87
CA TYR A 11 13.71 -8.94 -17.32
C TYR A 11 13.41 -10.43 -17.15
N ILE A 12 13.92 -11.29 -18.04
CA ILE A 12 13.89 -12.74 -17.83
C ILE A 12 14.64 -13.11 -16.55
N PHE A 13 15.83 -12.54 -16.34
CA PHE A 13 16.57 -12.74 -15.09
C PHE A 13 15.79 -12.28 -13.86
N PHE A 14 15.12 -11.12 -13.91
CA PHE A 14 14.26 -10.66 -12.82
C PHE A 14 13.07 -11.56 -12.56
N MET A 15 12.49 -12.17 -13.61
CA MET A 15 11.42 -13.15 -13.46
C MET A 15 11.90 -14.41 -12.73
N PHE A 16 13.10 -14.91 -13.06
CA PHE A 16 13.70 -16.01 -12.31
C PHE A 16 13.99 -15.64 -10.85
N LEU A 17 14.49 -14.41 -10.60
CA LEU A 17 14.71 -13.93 -9.23
C LEU A 17 13.41 -13.81 -8.44
N SER A 18 12.34 -13.29 -9.01
CA SER A 18 11.05 -13.20 -8.32
C SER A 18 10.49 -14.57 -7.97
N VAL A 19 10.66 -15.57 -8.86
CA VAL A 19 10.29 -16.95 -8.56
C VAL A 19 11.13 -17.51 -7.41
N PHE A 20 12.45 -17.29 -7.42
CA PHE A 20 13.34 -17.68 -6.31
C PHE A 20 12.92 -17.04 -4.98
N PHE A 21 12.60 -15.74 -4.98
CA PHE A 21 12.17 -15.02 -3.79
C PHE A 21 10.90 -15.63 -3.18
N VAL A 22 9.94 -16.01 -4.01
CA VAL A 22 8.68 -16.60 -3.55
C VAL A 22 8.83 -18.08 -3.19
N PHE A 23 9.74 -18.80 -3.83
CA PHE A 23 9.86 -20.26 -3.72
C PHE A 23 9.92 -20.76 -2.26
N PHE A 24 10.77 -20.17 -1.42
CA PHE A 24 10.93 -20.59 -0.02
C PHE A 24 9.68 -20.32 0.83
N LEU A 25 8.95 -19.25 0.55
CA LEU A 25 7.71 -18.93 1.26
C LEU A 25 6.57 -19.85 0.80
N TYR A 26 6.49 -20.07 -0.52
CA TYR A 26 5.41 -20.84 -1.14
C TYR A 26 5.50 -22.35 -0.85
N LYS A 27 6.71 -22.89 -0.67
CA LYS A 27 6.93 -24.34 -0.55
C LYS A 27 6.10 -24.97 0.59
N THR A 28 5.90 -24.26 1.70
CA THR A 28 5.10 -24.75 2.84
C THR A 28 3.60 -24.73 2.57
N ARG A 29 3.13 -23.99 1.56
CA ARG A 29 1.71 -23.70 1.30
C ARG A 29 0.99 -23.06 2.49
N GLN A 30 1.76 -22.45 3.38
CA GLN A 30 1.29 -21.82 4.59
C GLN A 30 1.64 -20.34 4.59
N LEU A 31 0.92 -19.57 5.40
CA LEU A 31 1.10 -18.14 5.59
C LEU A 31 0.97 -17.82 7.07
N GLY A 32 2.00 -17.20 7.66
CA GLY A 32 1.91 -16.69 9.03
C GLY A 32 1.30 -15.30 9.03
N ILE A 33 0.10 -15.14 9.57
CA ILE A 33 -0.60 -13.85 9.58
C ILE A 33 -0.25 -13.01 10.80
N ASP A 34 -0.14 -11.70 10.60
CA ASP A 34 0.25 -10.73 11.62
C ASP A 34 -0.31 -9.35 11.25
N SER A 35 -0.33 -8.42 12.20
CA SER A 35 -0.67 -6.99 12.01
C SER A 35 -1.83 -6.75 11.01
N ASP A 36 -1.53 -6.21 9.82
CA ASP A 36 -2.50 -5.73 8.83
C ASP A 36 -2.95 -6.84 7.86
N GLY A 37 -2.47 -8.07 8.06
CA GLY A 37 -2.76 -9.20 7.18
C GLY A 37 -4.27 -9.43 7.08
N SER A 38 -4.96 -9.57 8.20
CA SER A 38 -6.39 -9.89 8.18
C SER A 38 -7.23 -8.82 7.50
N PHE A 39 -6.82 -7.55 7.59
CA PHE A 39 -7.42 -6.43 6.88
C PHE A 39 -7.27 -6.57 5.36
N HIS A 40 -6.05 -6.71 4.85
CA HIS A 40 -5.82 -6.75 3.41
C HIS A 40 -6.40 -8.01 2.75
N PHE A 41 -6.29 -9.16 3.42
CA PHE A 41 -6.89 -10.41 2.93
C PHE A 41 -8.42 -10.36 2.94
N SER A 42 -9.05 -9.68 3.91
CA SER A 42 -10.49 -9.39 3.88
C SER A 42 -10.88 -8.51 2.69
N ARG A 43 -10.09 -7.47 2.39
CA ARG A 43 -10.37 -6.59 1.25
C ARG A 43 -10.30 -7.33 -0.09
N VAL A 44 -9.32 -8.21 -0.26
CA VAL A 44 -9.18 -9.00 -1.49
C VAL A 44 -10.31 -10.00 -1.63
N GLU A 45 -10.73 -10.64 -0.54
CA GLU A 45 -11.86 -11.56 -0.56
C GLU A 45 -13.17 -10.83 -0.88
N GLU A 46 -13.41 -9.63 -0.36
CA GLU A 46 -14.57 -8.81 -0.76
C GLU A 46 -14.57 -8.50 -2.27
N ILE A 47 -13.43 -8.08 -2.82
CA ILE A 47 -13.30 -7.81 -4.25
C ILE A 47 -13.56 -9.09 -5.04
N TYR A 48 -13.02 -10.23 -4.61
CA TYR A 48 -13.25 -11.53 -5.26
C TYR A 48 -14.74 -11.93 -5.27
N GLN A 49 -15.44 -11.82 -4.14
CA GLN A 49 -16.87 -12.14 -4.06
C GLN A 49 -17.72 -11.23 -4.94
N ASN A 50 -17.41 -9.93 -4.99
CA ASN A 50 -18.10 -8.99 -5.87
C ASN A 50 -17.86 -9.30 -7.36
N LEU A 51 -16.60 -9.57 -7.74
CA LEU A 51 -16.26 -9.97 -9.11
C LEU A 51 -16.98 -11.25 -9.52
N LYS A 52 -17.08 -12.23 -8.60
CA LYS A 52 -17.79 -13.50 -8.83
C LYS A 52 -19.29 -13.29 -9.05
N ALA A 53 -19.87 -12.28 -8.40
CA ALA A 53 -21.25 -11.86 -8.60
C ALA A 53 -21.46 -10.95 -9.83
N GLY A 54 -20.41 -10.68 -10.62
CA GLY A 54 -20.49 -9.88 -11.84
C GLY A 54 -20.33 -8.37 -11.63
N GLU A 55 -19.96 -7.94 -10.42
CA GLU A 55 -19.84 -6.53 -10.05
C GLU A 55 -18.37 -6.11 -10.03
N LEU A 56 -18.00 -5.19 -10.94
CA LEU A 56 -16.61 -4.77 -11.13
C LEU A 56 -16.12 -3.90 -9.98
N PHE A 57 -16.97 -3.06 -9.40
CA PHE A 57 -16.56 -2.07 -8.40
C PHE A 57 -17.00 -2.48 -6.99
N THR A 58 -16.04 -2.48 -6.06
CA THR A 58 -16.29 -2.66 -4.62
C THR A 58 -16.17 -1.31 -3.93
N PHE A 59 -17.24 -0.90 -3.24
CA PHE A 59 -17.32 0.36 -2.50
C PHE A 59 -17.44 0.14 -0.99
N ILE A 60 -18.25 -0.83 -0.58
CA ILE A 60 -18.45 -1.19 0.81
C ILE A 60 -18.21 -2.68 1.05
N ALA A 61 -17.84 -3.03 2.28
CA ALA A 61 -17.69 -4.41 2.72
C ALA A 61 -19.05 -5.04 3.06
N THR A 62 -19.49 -5.99 2.26
CA THR A 62 -20.77 -6.70 2.43
C THR A 62 -20.61 -8.17 2.70
N HIS A 63 -19.51 -8.81 2.29
CA HIS A 63 -19.22 -10.22 2.54
C HIS A 63 -18.22 -10.43 3.68
N THR A 64 -17.31 -9.47 3.85
CA THR A 64 -16.24 -9.44 4.86
C THR A 64 -16.51 -8.34 5.91
N PHE A 65 -15.60 -8.16 6.88
CA PHE A 65 -15.73 -7.14 7.93
C PHE A 65 -17.09 -7.20 8.66
N HIS A 66 -17.52 -8.42 8.95
CA HIS A 66 -18.77 -8.75 9.64
C HIS A 66 -20.01 -8.06 9.06
N ASN A 67 -20.07 -7.99 7.72
CA ASN A 67 -21.22 -7.46 6.98
C ASN A 67 -21.65 -6.06 7.45
N SER A 68 -20.71 -5.26 7.93
CA SER A 68 -20.97 -3.96 8.53
C SER A 68 -21.31 -2.87 7.52
N GLY A 69 -20.98 -3.08 6.24
CA GLY A 69 -21.07 -2.08 5.19
C GLY A 69 -19.91 -1.10 5.17
N VAL A 70 -18.77 -1.39 5.82
CA VAL A 70 -17.67 -0.41 5.92
C VAL A 70 -17.07 -0.03 4.57
N GLY A 71 -16.92 1.28 4.34
CA GLY A 71 -16.45 1.91 3.11
C GLY A 71 -14.93 1.99 2.98
N SER A 72 -14.18 1.02 3.51
CA SER A 72 -12.70 1.02 3.43
C SER A 72 -12.18 0.99 1.98
N PHE A 73 -13.01 0.63 1.00
CA PHE A 73 -12.69 0.65 -0.44
C PHE A 73 -12.84 2.04 -1.07
N LEU A 74 -13.58 2.95 -0.43
CA LEU A 74 -13.75 4.33 -0.89
C LEU A 74 -12.51 5.19 -0.56
N PHE A 75 -11.91 4.94 0.60
CA PHE A 75 -10.90 5.83 1.19
C PHE A 75 -9.51 5.21 1.30
N TYR A 76 -9.36 3.94 0.90
CA TYR A 76 -8.07 3.28 0.89
C TYR A 76 -7.82 2.67 -0.51
N PRO A 77 -6.64 2.86 -1.12
CA PRO A 77 -6.39 2.35 -2.46
C PRO A 77 -6.67 0.85 -2.65
N THR A 78 -7.26 0.49 -3.79
CA THR A 78 -7.74 -0.88 -4.13
C THR A 78 -7.20 -1.41 -5.45
N VAL A 79 -6.75 -0.54 -6.37
CA VAL A 79 -6.42 -0.89 -7.77
C VAL A 79 -5.51 -2.11 -7.86
N PHE A 80 -4.46 -2.15 -7.04
CA PHE A 80 -3.47 -3.23 -7.07
C PHE A 80 -3.89 -4.50 -6.31
N LEU A 81 -5.03 -4.48 -5.62
CA LEU A 81 -5.65 -5.68 -5.04
C LEU A 81 -6.50 -6.44 -6.07
N TYR A 82 -7.00 -5.79 -7.13
CA TYR A 82 -7.75 -6.45 -8.19
C TYR A 82 -6.97 -7.57 -8.89
N PRO A 83 -5.69 -7.40 -9.29
CA PRO A 83 -4.90 -8.50 -9.81
C PRO A 83 -4.83 -9.71 -8.85
N TRP A 84 -4.76 -9.47 -7.54
CA TRP A 84 -4.78 -10.54 -6.54
C TRP A 84 -6.16 -11.23 -6.49
N ALA A 85 -7.24 -10.46 -6.44
CA ALA A 85 -8.60 -11.00 -6.46
C ALA A 85 -8.89 -11.79 -7.74
N CYS A 86 -8.37 -11.37 -8.89
CA CYS A 86 -8.49 -12.11 -10.15
C CYS A 86 -7.78 -13.48 -10.11
N LEU A 87 -6.64 -13.58 -9.42
CA LEU A 87 -5.93 -14.86 -9.26
C LEU A 87 -6.77 -15.89 -8.49
N ARG A 88 -7.67 -15.45 -7.59
CA ARG A 88 -8.56 -16.32 -6.81
C ARG A 88 -9.57 -17.10 -7.64
N PHE A 89 -9.82 -16.71 -8.89
CA PHE A 89 -10.63 -17.50 -9.82
C PHE A 89 -9.94 -18.79 -10.27
N PHE A 90 -8.61 -18.84 -10.22
CA PHE A 90 -7.80 -19.94 -10.74
C PHE A 90 -6.99 -20.65 -9.66
N LEU A 91 -6.74 -19.99 -8.52
CA LEU A 91 -5.82 -20.43 -7.48
C LEU A 91 -6.48 -20.35 -6.09
N ASP A 92 -6.03 -21.20 -5.18
CA ASP A 92 -6.40 -21.09 -3.76
C ASP A 92 -5.89 -19.76 -3.15
N PRO A 93 -6.43 -19.32 -2.00
CA PRO A 93 -6.13 -17.99 -1.45
C PRO A 93 -4.64 -17.76 -1.17
N ILE A 94 -3.96 -18.79 -0.67
CA ILE A 94 -2.55 -18.74 -0.27
C ILE A 94 -1.66 -18.68 -1.51
N THR A 95 -1.90 -19.56 -2.48
CA THR A 95 -1.19 -19.53 -3.76
C THR A 95 -1.41 -18.21 -4.51
N SER A 96 -2.64 -17.67 -4.48
CA SER A 96 -2.96 -16.38 -5.10
C SER A 96 -2.12 -15.24 -4.51
N PHE A 97 -1.98 -15.19 -3.18
CA PHE A 97 -1.15 -14.19 -2.52
C PHE A 97 0.32 -14.31 -2.91
N TYR A 98 0.88 -15.52 -2.89
CA TYR A 98 2.30 -15.71 -3.23
C TYR A 98 2.63 -15.37 -4.69
N VAL A 99 1.73 -15.68 -5.63
CA VAL A 99 1.87 -15.26 -7.03
C VAL A 99 1.80 -13.73 -7.16
N TRP A 100 0.87 -13.09 -6.45
CA TRP A 100 0.75 -11.63 -6.42
C TRP A 100 1.98 -10.96 -5.80
N TYR A 101 2.49 -11.48 -4.67
CA TYR A 101 3.72 -11.00 -4.04
C TYR A 101 4.92 -11.14 -5.00
N GLY A 102 5.05 -12.28 -5.69
CA GLY A 102 6.09 -12.50 -6.69
C GLY A 102 6.01 -11.54 -7.87
N LEU A 103 4.80 -11.22 -8.34
CA LEU A 103 4.57 -10.19 -9.35
C LEU A 103 5.11 -8.83 -8.86
N PHE A 104 4.83 -8.43 -7.63
CA PHE A 104 5.33 -7.17 -7.08
C PHE A 104 6.84 -7.16 -6.89
N MET A 105 7.45 -8.27 -6.47
CA MET A 105 8.92 -8.40 -6.43
C MET A 105 9.55 -8.21 -7.82
N PHE A 106 8.93 -8.78 -8.86
CA PHE A 106 9.34 -8.57 -10.25
C PHE A 106 9.17 -7.11 -10.71
N LEU A 107 8.05 -6.47 -10.36
CA LEU A 107 7.79 -5.07 -10.69
C LEU A 107 8.79 -4.14 -9.98
N THR A 108 9.09 -4.37 -8.70
CA THR A 108 10.09 -3.61 -7.94
C THR A 108 11.46 -3.72 -8.59
N LEU A 109 11.94 -4.93 -8.93
CA LEU A 109 13.20 -5.12 -9.67
C LEU A 109 13.21 -4.33 -10.98
N SER A 110 12.13 -4.46 -11.76
CA SER A 110 12.03 -3.88 -13.10
C SER A 110 12.01 -2.35 -13.08
N ILE A 111 11.21 -1.77 -12.18
CA ILE A 111 11.05 -0.31 -12.05
C ILE A 111 12.28 0.31 -11.40
N ALA A 112 12.86 -0.34 -10.39
CA ALA A 112 14.12 0.11 -9.78
C ALA A 112 15.26 0.11 -10.81
N TYR A 113 15.38 -0.96 -11.62
CA TYR A 113 16.36 -1.03 -12.70
C TYR A 113 16.14 0.07 -13.74
N TYR A 114 14.90 0.24 -14.21
CA TYR A 114 14.57 1.26 -15.20
C TYR A 114 14.94 2.67 -14.71
N SER A 115 14.56 2.99 -13.47
CA SER A 115 14.78 4.30 -12.86
C SER A 115 16.26 4.58 -12.65
N MET A 116 17.01 3.62 -12.10
CA MET A 116 18.45 3.77 -11.88
C MET A 116 19.26 3.78 -13.17
N TYR A 117 18.88 3.00 -14.18
CA TYR A 117 19.50 3.07 -15.50
C TYR A 117 19.23 4.41 -16.17
N GLY A 118 18.01 4.93 -15.99
CA GLY A 118 17.61 6.26 -16.40
C GLY A 118 18.47 7.37 -15.81
N PHE A 119 18.74 7.28 -14.51
CA PHE A 119 19.56 8.23 -13.75
C PHE A 119 21.07 8.09 -14.05
N SER A 120 21.62 6.90 -13.88
CA SER A 120 23.08 6.68 -13.89
C SER A 120 23.67 6.35 -15.26
N ARG A 121 22.84 5.92 -16.23
CA ARG A 121 23.25 5.37 -17.53
C ARG A 121 24.14 4.12 -17.47
N SER A 122 24.34 3.54 -16.28
CA SER A 122 25.12 2.32 -16.07
C SER A 122 24.22 1.11 -15.85
N LYS A 123 24.38 0.08 -16.69
CA LYS A 123 23.62 -1.17 -16.57
C LYS A 123 23.99 -1.94 -15.30
N LEU A 124 25.26 -1.94 -14.94
CA LEU A 124 25.73 -2.64 -13.74
C LEU A 124 25.17 -1.97 -12.50
N ARG A 125 25.30 -0.64 -12.41
CA ARG A 125 24.76 0.12 -11.28
C ARG A 125 23.25 -0.07 -11.15
N ALA A 126 22.52 -0.01 -12.26
CA ALA A 126 21.08 -0.26 -12.27
C ALA A 126 20.69 -1.68 -11.81
N LEU A 127 21.45 -2.69 -12.22
CA LEU A 127 21.22 -4.09 -11.82
C LEU A 127 21.46 -4.27 -10.31
N MET A 128 22.55 -3.71 -9.80
CA MET A 128 22.89 -3.75 -8.38
C MET A 128 21.87 -3.00 -7.54
N PHE A 129 21.48 -1.79 -7.96
CA PHE A 129 20.42 -1.02 -7.29
C PHE A 129 19.12 -1.79 -7.21
N ALA A 130 18.65 -2.36 -8.33
CA ALA A 130 17.42 -3.13 -8.37
C ALA A 130 17.45 -4.30 -7.39
N LEU A 131 18.56 -5.05 -7.36
CA LEU A 131 18.75 -6.17 -6.44
C LEU A 131 18.72 -5.69 -4.98
N PHE A 132 19.60 -4.77 -4.59
CA PHE A 132 19.72 -4.29 -3.20
C PHE A 132 18.44 -3.62 -2.70
N TYR A 133 17.79 -2.82 -3.53
CA TYR A 133 16.55 -2.14 -3.17
C TYR A 133 15.39 -3.12 -2.96
N THR A 134 15.29 -4.15 -3.80
CA THR A 134 14.18 -5.13 -3.72
C THR A 134 14.30 -6.06 -2.52
N ILE A 135 15.51 -6.46 -2.12
CA ILE A 135 15.70 -7.37 -0.97
C ILE A 135 15.98 -6.63 0.35
N ALA A 136 15.79 -5.30 0.37
CA ALA A 136 15.94 -4.50 1.57
C ALA A 136 15.06 -5.05 2.70
N ILE A 137 15.60 -5.13 3.92
CA ILE A 137 14.91 -5.78 5.04
C ILE A 137 13.55 -5.16 5.34
N TYR A 138 13.42 -3.84 5.13
CA TYR A 138 12.17 -3.13 5.32
C TYR A 138 11.13 -3.45 4.23
N HIS A 139 11.54 -3.62 2.97
CA HIS A 139 10.63 -4.03 1.89
C HIS A 139 10.03 -5.43 2.17
N LEU A 140 10.86 -6.35 2.65
CA LEU A 140 10.41 -7.71 3.02
C LEU A 140 9.50 -7.70 4.26
N TYR A 141 9.77 -6.80 5.21
CA TYR A 141 8.88 -6.58 6.36
C TYR A 141 7.47 -6.18 5.92
N LEU A 142 7.36 -5.21 5.00
CA LEU A 142 6.09 -4.71 4.50
C LEU A 142 5.30 -5.81 3.77
N GLY A 143 5.98 -6.62 2.97
CA GLY A 143 5.32 -7.61 2.11
C GLY A 143 4.87 -8.89 2.81
N VAL A 144 5.72 -9.48 3.67
CA VAL A 144 5.51 -10.86 4.15
C VAL A 144 5.64 -11.06 5.67
N ARG A 145 6.17 -10.08 6.41
CA ARG A 145 6.21 -10.17 7.88
C ARG A 145 5.00 -9.52 8.55
N ASN A 146 4.66 -8.29 8.13
CA ASN A 146 3.59 -7.48 8.76
C ASN A 146 2.45 -7.09 7.81
N TYR A 147 2.54 -7.43 6.52
CA TYR A 147 1.49 -7.21 5.53
C TYR A 147 1.00 -5.76 5.42
N VAL A 148 1.89 -4.78 5.57
CA VAL A 148 1.57 -3.36 5.31
C VAL A 148 1.59 -3.14 3.79
N LEU A 149 0.63 -3.75 3.09
CA LEU A 149 0.70 -3.98 1.66
C LEU A 149 0.56 -2.69 0.84
N GLY A 150 -0.14 -1.68 1.35
CA GLY A 150 -0.18 -0.36 0.70
C GLY A 150 1.22 0.23 0.55
N GLU A 151 2.00 0.21 1.63
CA GLU A 151 3.39 0.68 1.63
C GLU A 151 4.31 -0.20 0.78
N PHE A 152 4.12 -1.53 0.82
CA PHE A 152 4.85 -2.49 -0.03
C PHE A 152 4.69 -2.17 -1.52
N ILE A 153 3.46 -1.91 -1.97
CA ILE A 153 3.16 -1.52 -3.36
C ILE A 153 3.74 -0.13 -3.65
N ALA A 154 3.64 0.82 -2.72
CA ALA A 154 4.20 2.15 -2.92
C ALA A 154 5.73 2.10 -3.10
N TYR A 155 6.43 1.26 -2.32
CA TYR A 155 7.88 1.03 -2.40
C TYR A 155 8.32 0.69 -3.84
N THR A 156 7.53 -0.11 -4.57
CA THR A 156 7.76 -0.42 -5.99
C THR A 156 7.87 0.84 -6.87
N PHE A 157 7.06 1.86 -6.62
CA PHE A 157 6.88 3.02 -7.49
C PHE A 157 7.66 4.27 -7.05
N VAL A 158 8.17 4.34 -5.80
CA VAL A 158 9.00 5.48 -5.34
C VAL A 158 10.18 5.77 -6.28
N PRO A 159 10.97 4.78 -6.75
CA PRO A 159 12.07 5.04 -7.68
C PRO A 159 11.63 5.74 -8.97
N LEU A 160 10.46 5.36 -9.51
CA LEU A 160 9.93 5.94 -10.75
C LEU A 160 9.50 7.39 -10.55
N ALA A 161 8.81 7.69 -9.45
CA ALA A 161 8.37 9.05 -9.13
C ALA A 161 9.58 9.98 -8.95
N LEU A 162 10.59 9.57 -8.18
CA LEU A 162 11.81 10.36 -7.96
C LEU A 162 12.67 10.49 -9.22
N TYR A 163 12.74 9.44 -10.06
CA TYR A 163 13.42 9.52 -11.35
C TYR A 163 12.70 10.48 -12.33
N GLY A 164 11.37 10.41 -12.39
CA GLY A 164 10.56 11.34 -13.18
C GLY A 164 10.76 12.79 -12.73
N PHE A 165 10.76 13.03 -11.42
CA PHE A 165 11.07 14.32 -10.84
C PHE A 165 12.48 14.80 -11.22
N TYR A 166 13.49 13.91 -11.12
CA TYR A 166 14.85 14.23 -11.51
C TYR A 166 14.95 14.69 -12.99
N GLU A 167 14.27 14.01 -13.91
CA GLU A 167 14.28 14.38 -15.33
C GLU A 167 13.59 15.73 -15.59
N VAL A 168 12.49 16.02 -14.88
CA VAL A 168 11.78 17.32 -14.97
C VAL A 168 12.65 18.47 -14.45
N ILE A 169 13.31 18.31 -13.31
CA ILE A 169 14.08 19.39 -12.68
C ILE A 169 15.48 19.55 -13.26
N TRP A 170 16.24 18.45 -13.44
CA TRP A 170 17.64 18.49 -13.87
C TRP A 170 17.89 17.81 -15.22
N GLY A 171 17.18 16.74 -15.54
CA GLY A 171 17.40 15.95 -16.76
C GLY A 171 16.62 16.43 -17.99
N ASP A 172 16.11 15.49 -18.77
CA ASP A 172 15.31 15.74 -19.96
C ASP A 172 13.83 16.01 -19.62
N HIS A 173 13.46 17.28 -19.62
CA HIS A 173 12.10 17.75 -19.34
C HIS A 173 11.02 17.11 -20.23
N LYS A 174 11.36 16.54 -21.40
CA LYS A 174 10.39 15.83 -22.25
C LYS A 174 9.89 14.53 -21.64
N LYS A 175 10.56 14.02 -20.60
CA LYS A 175 10.16 12.83 -19.84
C LYS A 175 9.22 13.15 -18.67
N TRP A 176 8.64 14.34 -18.63
CA TRP A 176 7.62 14.74 -17.67
C TRP A 176 6.48 13.73 -17.44
N PRO A 177 6.05 12.89 -18.43
CA PRO A 177 5.00 11.91 -18.14
C PRO A 177 5.41 10.90 -17.06
N LEU A 178 6.71 10.60 -16.90
CA LEU A 178 7.20 9.67 -15.87
C LEU A 178 6.89 10.17 -14.46
N LEU A 179 6.94 11.50 -14.22
CA LEU A 179 6.59 12.08 -12.93
C LEU A 179 5.09 11.93 -12.67
N GLY A 180 4.24 12.30 -13.64
CA GLY A 180 2.79 12.17 -13.51
C GLY A 180 2.34 10.72 -13.29
N ILE A 181 2.91 9.79 -14.06
CA ILE A 181 2.70 8.34 -13.94
C ILE A 181 3.16 7.83 -12.57
N GLY A 182 4.38 8.19 -12.14
CA GLY A 182 4.94 7.76 -10.86
C GLY A 182 4.09 8.21 -9.66
N VAL A 183 3.64 9.47 -9.66
CA VAL A 183 2.76 9.99 -8.61
C VAL A 183 1.38 9.34 -8.65
N ALA A 184 0.79 9.11 -9.84
CA ALA A 184 -0.48 8.40 -9.96
C ALA A 184 -0.40 6.97 -9.42
N LEU A 185 0.68 6.24 -9.71
CA LEU A 185 0.92 4.89 -9.19
C LEU A 185 1.10 4.88 -7.67
N LEU A 186 1.74 5.90 -7.08
CA LEU A 186 1.82 6.05 -5.63
C LEU A 186 0.43 6.32 -5.01
N LEU A 187 -0.41 7.15 -5.64
CA LEU A 187 -1.80 7.39 -5.20
C LEU A 187 -2.65 6.11 -5.25
N TYR A 188 -2.39 5.24 -6.22
CA TYR A 188 -3.03 3.92 -6.32
C TYR A 188 -2.52 2.90 -5.28
N SER A 189 -1.51 3.27 -4.49
CA SER A 189 -0.82 2.37 -3.55
C SER A 189 -1.01 2.78 -2.10
N HIS A 190 -0.57 3.99 -1.72
CA HIS A 190 -0.57 4.45 -0.34
C HIS A 190 -0.47 5.97 -0.23
N LEU A 191 -1.48 6.61 0.36
CA LEU A 191 -1.59 8.07 0.42
C LEU A 191 -0.48 8.74 1.24
N ILE A 192 -0.08 8.14 2.37
CA ILE A 192 1.00 8.71 3.21
C ILE A 192 2.33 8.66 2.47
N SER A 193 2.58 7.62 1.67
CA SER A 193 3.79 7.56 0.83
C SER A 193 3.79 8.65 -0.24
N VAL A 194 2.63 9.02 -0.79
CA VAL A 194 2.51 10.19 -1.70
C VAL A 194 2.91 11.47 -0.97
N VAL A 195 2.39 11.68 0.24
CA VAL A 195 2.69 12.88 1.04
C VAL A 195 4.19 13.00 1.31
N ILE A 196 4.83 11.94 1.80
CA ILE A 196 6.28 11.95 2.09
C ILE A 196 7.09 12.19 0.79
N THR A 197 6.72 11.54 -0.32
CA THR A 197 7.38 11.73 -1.61
C THR A 197 7.25 13.17 -2.12
N VAL A 198 6.05 13.76 -2.03
CA VAL A 198 5.80 15.13 -2.47
C VAL A 198 6.53 16.14 -1.58
N ILE A 199 6.56 15.96 -0.27
CA ILE A 199 7.34 16.80 0.65
C ILE A 199 8.83 16.74 0.29
N LEU A 200 9.38 15.54 0.05
CA LEU A 200 10.77 15.39 -0.40
C LEU A 200 11.03 16.13 -1.71
N MET A 201 10.16 15.96 -2.71
CA MET A 201 10.27 16.67 -3.99
C MET A 201 10.20 18.19 -3.78
N PHE A 202 9.31 18.66 -2.90
CA PHE A 202 9.18 20.08 -2.58
C PHE A 202 10.48 20.62 -1.95
N VAL A 203 11.04 19.95 -0.94
CA VAL A 203 12.31 20.35 -0.30
C VAL A 203 13.46 20.38 -1.31
N LEU A 204 13.54 19.38 -2.20
CA LEU A 204 14.57 19.34 -3.24
C LEU A 204 14.37 20.46 -4.29
N PHE A 205 13.12 20.77 -4.62
CA PHE A 205 12.78 21.83 -5.56
C PHE A 205 13.09 23.21 -4.99
N THR A 206 12.70 23.50 -3.75
CA THR A 206 13.02 24.76 -3.09
C THR A 206 14.54 24.94 -2.95
N SER A 207 15.26 23.90 -2.56
CA SER A 207 16.73 23.90 -2.53
C SER A 207 17.34 24.24 -3.90
N LYS A 208 16.76 23.72 -4.99
CA LYS A 208 17.19 24.05 -6.36
C LYS A 208 16.94 25.52 -6.71
N LEU A 209 15.81 26.08 -6.29
CA LEU A 209 15.46 27.48 -6.56
C LEU A 209 16.32 28.46 -5.77
N VAL A 210 16.71 28.10 -4.54
CA VAL A 210 17.65 28.90 -3.72
C VAL A 210 19.03 28.98 -4.37
N VAL A 211 19.52 27.87 -4.94
CA VAL A 211 20.85 27.82 -5.58
C VAL A 211 20.83 28.45 -6.98
N ASP A 212 19.75 28.29 -7.73
CA ASP A 212 19.61 28.88 -9.06
C ASP A 212 18.14 29.24 -9.33
N ILE A 213 17.90 30.55 -9.18
CA ILE A 213 16.60 31.23 -9.25
C ILE A 213 16.01 31.16 -10.67
N LYS A 214 16.85 31.03 -11.71
CA LYS A 214 16.39 31.06 -13.11
C LYS A 214 15.92 29.68 -13.57
N PHE A 215 14.72 29.28 -13.11
CA PHE A 215 14.11 28.02 -13.57
C PHE A 215 13.48 28.19 -14.97
N PRO A 216 13.90 27.42 -15.99
CA PRO A 216 13.42 27.60 -17.37
C PRO A 216 11.91 27.40 -17.51
N LYS A 217 11.24 28.24 -18.31
CA LYS A 217 9.79 28.15 -18.62
C LYS A 217 9.37 26.75 -19.09
N VAL A 218 10.21 26.08 -19.89
CA VAL A 218 9.95 24.71 -20.38
C VAL A 218 9.86 23.67 -19.25
N ARG A 219 10.60 23.86 -18.16
CA ARG A 219 10.57 22.96 -17.00
C ARG A 219 9.37 23.24 -16.09
N TRP A 220 8.96 24.50 -15.96
CA TRP A 220 7.68 24.86 -15.33
C TRP A 220 6.51 24.18 -16.05
N MET A 221 6.48 24.27 -17.39
CA MET A 221 5.45 23.62 -18.19
C MET A 221 5.47 22.09 -18.03
N ALA A 222 6.66 21.49 -17.99
CA ALA A 222 6.81 20.06 -17.72
C ALA A 222 6.23 19.67 -16.35
N LEU A 223 6.49 20.47 -15.30
CA LEU A 223 5.96 20.25 -13.96
C LEU A 223 4.43 20.34 -13.93
N PHE A 224 3.85 21.40 -14.50
CA PHE A 224 2.39 21.55 -14.58
C PHE A 224 1.73 20.42 -15.38
N LYS A 225 2.33 19.99 -16.49
CA LYS A 225 1.85 18.83 -17.24
C LYS A 225 1.90 17.54 -16.43
N SER A 226 2.95 17.37 -15.61
CA SER A 226 3.08 16.20 -14.72
C SER A 226 1.98 16.18 -13.66
N ILE A 227 1.70 17.34 -13.05
CA ILE A 227 0.61 17.51 -12.07
C ILE A 227 -0.74 17.23 -12.72
N GLY A 228 -1.02 17.86 -13.88
CA GLY A 228 -2.26 17.64 -14.61
C GLY A 228 -2.46 16.17 -14.98
N LEU A 229 -1.41 15.49 -15.42
CA LEU A 229 -1.48 14.06 -15.71
C LEU A 229 -1.72 13.21 -14.47
N ALA A 230 -1.02 13.47 -13.37
CA ALA A 230 -1.25 12.77 -12.10
C ALA A 230 -2.71 12.92 -11.65
N LEU A 231 -3.28 14.12 -11.75
CA LEU A 231 -4.68 14.38 -11.42
C LEU A 231 -5.64 13.65 -12.36
N ILE A 232 -5.47 13.74 -13.68
CA ILE A 232 -6.32 13.05 -14.66
C ILE A 232 -6.35 11.54 -14.40
N LEU A 233 -5.22 10.95 -14.06
CA LEU A 233 -5.13 9.53 -13.77
C LEU A 233 -5.77 9.16 -12.42
N SER A 234 -5.70 10.01 -11.40
CA SER A 234 -6.04 9.63 -10.02
C SER A 234 -7.33 10.23 -9.46
N LEU A 235 -7.94 11.22 -10.13
CA LEU A 235 -9.07 11.98 -9.58
C LEU A 235 -10.27 11.11 -9.21
N TRP A 236 -10.49 10.00 -9.92
CA TRP A 236 -11.56 9.05 -9.61
C TRP A 236 -11.41 8.35 -8.25
N ILE A 237 -10.18 8.12 -7.76
CA ILE A 237 -9.93 7.56 -6.42
C ILE A 237 -10.03 8.64 -5.34
N ILE A 238 -9.72 9.89 -5.68
CA ILE A 238 -9.85 11.02 -4.75
C ILE A 238 -11.31 11.45 -4.64
N TYR A 239 -12.13 11.23 -5.68
CA TYR A 239 -13.53 11.67 -5.73
C TYR A 239 -14.37 11.25 -4.51
N PRO A 240 -14.35 9.99 -4.03
CA PRO A 240 -15.07 9.59 -2.82
C PRO A 240 -14.69 10.39 -1.56
N PHE A 241 -13.45 10.88 -1.47
CA PHE A 241 -13.07 11.76 -0.35
C PHE A 241 -13.86 13.06 -0.36
N PHE A 242 -14.14 13.61 -1.53
CA PHE A 242 -14.94 14.83 -1.66
C PHE A 242 -16.42 14.59 -1.38
N THR A 243 -16.97 13.46 -1.81
CA THR A 243 -18.41 13.20 -1.72
C THR A 243 -18.85 12.55 -0.42
N ASP A 244 -18.03 11.65 0.13
CA ASP A 244 -18.44 10.76 1.23
C ASP A 244 -17.60 10.94 2.49
N PHE A 245 -16.36 11.47 2.39
CA PHE A 245 -15.48 11.67 3.54
C PHE A 245 -15.58 13.07 4.15
N MET A 246 -15.32 14.16 3.40
CA MET A 246 -15.18 15.51 3.97
C MET A 246 -16.42 16.05 4.67
N HIS A 247 -17.61 15.60 4.26
CA HIS A 247 -18.88 16.04 4.83
C HIS A 247 -19.39 15.11 5.93
N THR A 248 -18.66 14.04 6.23
CA THR A 248 -19.07 13.01 7.19
C THR A 248 -18.05 12.95 8.33
N LYS A 249 -18.55 12.82 9.56
CA LYS A 249 -17.68 12.61 10.73
C LYS A 249 -17.24 11.14 10.78
N LEU A 250 -16.34 10.74 9.91
CA LEU A 250 -15.76 9.39 9.89
C LEU A 250 -14.53 9.30 10.80
N GLY A 251 -14.33 8.13 11.40
CA GLY A 251 -13.10 7.74 12.08
C GLY A 251 -11.97 7.67 11.06
N THR A 252 -10.79 8.10 11.48
CA THR A 252 -9.56 8.02 10.68
C THR A 252 -8.55 7.15 11.40
N PRO A 253 -7.51 6.66 10.69
CA PRO A 253 -6.36 6.07 11.35
C PRO A 253 -5.83 6.97 12.46
N SER A 254 -5.20 6.36 13.47
CA SER A 254 -4.74 7.07 14.65
C SER A 254 -3.78 8.21 14.31
N PHE A 255 -3.95 9.36 14.96
CA PHE A 255 -3.10 10.53 14.78
C PHE A 255 -1.99 10.57 15.83
N GLY A 256 -0.78 11.01 15.43
CA GLY A 256 0.36 11.14 16.33
C GLY A 256 1.36 10.00 16.19
N PHE A 257 2.50 10.11 16.88
CA PHE A 257 3.63 9.22 16.65
C PHE A 257 3.57 7.95 17.52
N ALA A 258 3.72 6.80 16.87
CA ALA A 258 3.87 5.50 17.51
C ALA A 258 5.06 4.74 16.91
N PHE A 259 5.51 3.69 17.61
CA PHE A 259 6.67 2.89 17.22
C PHE A 259 7.94 3.73 17.01
N LEU A 260 8.22 4.62 17.97
CA LEU A 260 9.44 5.42 17.99
C LEU A 260 10.63 4.58 18.45
N TYR A 261 11.48 4.19 17.51
CA TYR A 261 12.67 3.39 17.79
C TYR A 261 13.91 4.26 18.00
N SER A 262 14.80 3.82 18.86
CA SER A 262 16.08 4.49 19.09
C SER A 262 17.08 4.22 17.98
N MET A 263 18.14 5.03 17.90
CA MET A 263 19.28 4.70 17.04
C MET A 263 19.92 3.36 17.47
N GLN A 264 19.93 3.01 18.76
CA GLN A 264 20.42 1.71 19.23
C GLN A 264 19.61 0.55 18.64
N ASP A 265 18.28 0.66 18.65
CA ASP A 265 17.39 -0.34 18.03
C ASP A 265 17.68 -0.49 16.55
N LEU A 266 17.92 0.63 15.85
CA LEU A 266 18.24 0.62 14.43
C LEU A 266 19.55 -0.11 14.13
N TRP A 267 20.58 0.12 14.93
CA TRP A 267 21.86 -0.56 14.81
C TRP A 267 21.72 -2.07 15.06
N ALA A 268 21.10 -2.45 16.18
CA ALA A 268 20.88 -3.85 16.54
C ALA A 268 20.09 -4.59 15.46
N ALA A 269 18.93 -4.06 15.07
CA ALA A 269 18.07 -4.65 14.05
C ALA A 269 18.73 -4.73 12.67
N SER A 270 19.58 -3.75 12.33
CA SER A 270 20.32 -3.78 11.06
C SER A 270 21.40 -4.86 11.03
N LEU A 271 22.03 -5.16 12.18
CA LEU A 271 23.02 -6.24 12.31
C LEU A 271 22.36 -7.62 12.33
N GLU A 272 21.22 -7.76 13.01
CA GLU A 272 20.37 -8.96 12.94
C GLU A 272 19.92 -9.25 11.50
N ASN A 273 19.72 -8.20 10.71
CA ASN A 273 19.37 -8.26 9.29
C ASN A 273 18.06 -9.04 8.99
N HIS A 274 17.18 -9.19 9.99
CA HIS A 274 15.84 -9.74 9.81
C HIS A 274 14.87 -8.72 9.20
N ALA A 275 13.84 -9.18 8.49
CA ALA A 275 12.81 -8.32 7.93
C ALA A 275 12.13 -7.53 9.05
N THR A 276 12.38 -6.23 9.22
CA THR A 276 11.84 -5.45 10.36
C THR A 276 11.63 -3.98 9.97
N ASN A 277 10.76 -3.29 10.73
CA ASN A 277 10.57 -1.84 10.67
C ASN A 277 11.55 -1.05 11.54
N ARG A 278 12.51 -1.70 12.18
CA ARG A 278 13.46 -1.05 13.10
C ARG A 278 14.78 -0.70 12.45
N GLY A 279 15.16 -1.36 11.34
CA GLY A 279 16.50 -1.28 10.78
C GLY A 279 16.53 -1.07 9.26
N VAL A 280 17.71 -0.74 8.75
CA VAL A 280 18.00 -0.66 7.31
C VAL A 280 18.68 -1.91 6.75
N GLY A 281 19.21 -2.76 7.61
CA GLY A 281 19.93 -3.99 7.24
C GLY A 281 21.42 -3.78 7.04
N ILE A 282 22.17 -4.87 7.12
CA ILE A 282 23.63 -4.83 7.29
C ILE A 282 24.34 -4.15 6.10
N ILE A 283 23.87 -4.42 4.88
CA ILE A 283 24.46 -3.86 3.66
C ILE A 283 24.27 -2.34 3.55
N PHE A 284 23.14 -1.83 4.04
CA PHE A 284 22.86 -0.39 4.03
C PHE A 284 23.51 0.30 5.21
N LEU A 285 23.68 -0.37 6.35
CA LEU A 285 24.51 0.12 7.45
C LEU A 285 25.97 0.27 7.01
N MET A 286 26.53 -0.72 6.29
CA MET A 286 27.87 -0.60 5.70
C MET A 286 27.96 0.55 4.69
N ALA A 287 26.92 0.76 3.87
CA ALA A 287 26.85 1.89 2.95
C ALA A 287 26.79 3.24 3.70
N ALA A 288 26.05 3.30 4.81
CA ALA A 288 25.96 4.48 5.67
C ALA A 288 27.33 4.83 6.27
N LEU A 289 28.11 3.84 6.71
CA LEU A 289 29.42 4.06 7.35
C LEU A 289 30.55 4.35 6.36
N SER A 290 30.57 3.66 5.22
CA SER A 290 31.68 3.75 4.24
C SER A 290 31.38 4.64 3.04
N GLY A 291 30.12 5.00 2.81
CA GLY A 291 29.65 5.65 1.58
C GLY A 291 30.33 6.98 1.29
N TRP A 292 30.62 7.77 2.33
CA TRP A 292 31.26 9.10 2.21
C TRP A 292 32.54 9.06 1.35
N TYR A 293 33.37 8.03 1.54
CA TYR A 293 34.66 7.88 0.84
C TYR A 293 34.46 7.75 -0.67
N PHE A 294 33.39 7.06 -1.08
CA PHE A 294 33.09 6.85 -2.49
C PHE A 294 32.39 8.08 -3.08
N VAL A 295 31.50 8.74 -2.36
CA VAL A 295 30.70 9.83 -2.93
C VAL A 295 31.37 11.21 -2.90
N ARG A 296 32.41 11.41 -2.08
CA ARG A 296 33.06 12.72 -1.82
C ARG A 296 33.46 13.53 -3.06
N ASN A 297 33.80 12.87 -4.17
CA ASN A 297 34.26 13.54 -5.39
C ASN A 297 33.12 13.94 -6.35
N LYS A 298 31.87 13.54 -6.09
CA LYS A 298 30.72 13.85 -6.95
C LYS A 298 29.60 14.47 -6.12
N LYS A 299 29.41 15.79 -6.25
CA LYS A 299 28.42 16.57 -5.48
C LYS A 299 27.02 15.94 -5.46
N GLN A 300 26.53 15.45 -6.62
CA GLN A 300 25.23 14.79 -6.71
C GLN A 300 25.17 13.50 -5.87
N GLU A 301 26.18 12.64 -5.97
CA GLU A 301 26.24 11.38 -5.21
C GLU A 301 26.43 11.65 -3.71
N PHE A 302 27.18 12.70 -3.37
CA PHE A 302 27.37 13.12 -1.98
C PHE A 302 26.04 13.51 -1.33
N TRP A 303 25.24 14.34 -1.99
CA TRP A 303 23.93 14.72 -1.46
C TRP A 303 22.94 13.56 -1.41
N ILE A 304 22.99 12.62 -2.36
CA ILE A 304 22.20 11.38 -2.30
C ILE A 304 22.54 10.55 -1.06
N TYR A 305 23.83 10.41 -0.75
CA TYR A 305 24.29 9.73 0.46
C TYR A 305 23.82 10.46 1.74
N ILE A 306 23.97 11.79 1.80
CA ILE A 306 23.48 12.60 2.92
C ILE A 306 21.96 12.47 3.10
N LEU A 307 21.18 12.47 2.02
CA LEU A 307 19.74 12.22 2.10
C LEU A 307 19.44 10.88 2.74
N GLY A 308 20.14 9.81 2.36
CA GLY A 308 19.95 8.52 3.00
C GLY A 308 20.27 8.54 4.50
N LEU A 309 21.32 9.24 4.94
CA LEU A 309 21.62 9.42 6.36
C LEU A 309 20.51 10.22 7.09
N ILE A 310 19.98 11.26 6.45
CA ILE A 310 18.85 12.04 6.99
C ILE A 310 17.63 11.14 7.16
N PHE A 311 17.27 10.33 6.16
CA PHE A 311 16.12 9.43 6.27
C PHE A 311 16.32 8.32 7.31
N ILE A 312 17.56 7.86 7.55
CA ILE A 312 17.90 6.99 8.68
C ILE A 312 17.62 7.72 10.00
N ALA A 313 18.11 8.95 10.16
CA ALA A 313 17.86 9.74 11.37
C ALA A 313 16.36 9.99 11.60
N LEU A 314 15.63 10.35 10.54
CA LEU A 314 14.18 10.54 10.57
C LEU A 314 13.43 9.25 10.95
N SER A 315 13.93 8.07 10.63
CA SER A 315 13.27 6.83 11.08
C SER A 315 13.38 6.53 12.57
N THR A 316 14.13 7.35 13.33
CA THR A 316 14.43 7.12 14.75
C THR A 316 14.01 8.31 15.62
N ASN A 317 14.03 8.11 16.94
CA ASN A 317 13.85 9.15 17.94
C ASN A 317 15.00 10.17 18.04
N LEU A 318 16.04 10.05 17.20
CA LEU A 318 17.02 11.12 17.02
C LEU A 318 16.36 12.40 16.48
N PHE A 319 15.27 12.23 15.71
CA PHE A 319 14.40 13.33 15.35
C PHE A 319 13.36 13.58 16.45
N PRO A 320 13.17 14.82 16.91
CA PRO A 320 12.39 15.16 18.11
C PRO A 320 10.87 15.16 17.85
N TYR A 321 10.31 14.00 17.50
CA TYR A 321 8.90 13.85 17.16
C TYR A 321 7.96 14.29 18.29
N THR A 322 8.30 13.92 19.53
CA THR A 322 7.48 14.21 20.72
C THR A 322 7.43 15.69 21.05
N GLU A 323 8.52 16.41 20.81
CA GLU A 323 8.63 17.85 21.07
C GLU A 323 7.94 18.63 19.96
N LEU A 324 8.14 18.23 18.69
CA LEU A 324 7.50 18.89 17.55
C LEU A 324 5.97 18.72 17.57
N ALA A 325 5.46 17.59 18.06
CA ALA A 325 4.03 17.36 18.22
C ALA A 325 3.36 18.33 19.22
N ARG A 326 4.13 18.94 20.14
CA ARG A 326 3.64 19.93 21.12
C ARG A 326 3.55 21.35 20.55
N ILE A 327 4.09 21.58 19.36
CA ILE A 327 4.07 22.89 18.70
C ILE A 327 2.83 22.94 17.79
N ASP A 328 1.89 23.84 18.07
CA ASP A 328 0.61 23.94 17.35
C ASP A 328 0.77 24.01 15.82
N GLY A 329 1.76 24.79 15.34
CA GLY A 329 2.04 24.94 13.90
C GLY A 329 2.64 23.70 13.23
N LEU A 330 3.13 22.72 13.99
CA LEU A 330 3.76 21.49 13.49
C LEU A 330 2.96 20.24 13.83
N PHE A 331 1.77 20.40 14.43
CA PHE A 331 0.88 19.30 14.77
C PHE A 331 0.61 18.37 13.59
N PHE A 332 0.47 18.92 12.38
CA PHE A 332 0.23 18.16 11.15
C PHE A 332 1.25 17.05 10.86
N LEU A 333 2.48 17.13 11.41
CA LEU A 333 3.47 16.07 11.28
C LEU A 333 3.00 14.73 11.87
N GLY A 334 2.05 14.76 12.81
CA GLY A 334 1.39 13.57 13.36
C GLY A 334 0.68 12.69 12.31
N MET A 335 0.42 13.21 11.10
CA MET A 335 -0.09 12.42 9.97
C MET A 335 0.88 11.32 9.49
N ILE A 336 2.19 11.47 9.78
CA ILE A 336 3.20 10.46 9.44
C ILE A 336 2.94 9.18 10.23
N GLN A 337 2.44 9.32 11.47
CA GLN A 337 2.04 8.26 12.40
C GLN A 337 3.17 7.31 12.84
N PHE A 338 3.87 6.70 11.86
CA PHE A 338 4.92 5.72 12.05
C PHE A 338 6.22 6.20 11.39
N PRO A 339 7.18 6.74 12.14
CA PRO A 339 8.44 7.24 11.57
C PRO A 339 9.26 6.19 10.82
N TYR A 340 9.09 4.90 11.11
CA TYR A 340 9.74 3.84 10.33
C TYR A 340 9.37 3.88 8.82
N ARG A 341 8.29 4.57 8.42
CA ARG A 341 7.93 4.81 7.00
C ARG A 341 9.05 5.51 6.21
N PHE A 342 9.92 6.24 6.90
CA PHE A 342 11.11 6.85 6.30
C PHE A 342 12.16 5.84 5.84
N LEU A 343 12.12 4.58 6.33
CA LEU A 343 13.02 3.52 5.91
C LEU A 343 12.89 3.19 4.41
N THR A 344 11.72 3.38 3.78
CA THR A 344 11.56 3.26 2.32
C THR A 344 12.56 4.13 1.56
N TYR A 345 12.68 5.39 1.99
CA TYR A 345 13.55 6.39 1.36
C TYR A 345 15.00 6.22 1.79
N ALA A 346 15.24 5.84 3.05
CA ALA A 346 16.58 5.44 3.51
C ALA A 346 17.14 4.29 2.65
N SER A 347 16.35 3.23 2.43
CA SER A 347 16.72 2.10 1.57
C SER A 347 16.96 2.53 0.13
N LEU A 348 16.16 3.44 -0.43
CA LEU A 348 16.36 3.96 -1.79
C LEU A 348 17.70 4.69 -1.94
N PHE A 349 18.00 5.62 -1.04
CA PHE A 349 19.22 6.42 -1.12
C PHE A 349 20.48 5.61 -0.75
N MET A 350 20.36 4.70 0.23
CA MET A 350 21.44 3.78 0.58
C MET A 350 21.70 2.76 -0.53
N ALA A 351 20.66 2.19 -1.15
CA ALA A 351 20.84 1.33 -2.33
C ALA A 351 21.48 2.08 -3.50
N THR A 352 21.14 3.36 -3.69
CA THR A 352 21.77 4.20 -4.72
C THR A 352 23.26 4.37 -4.47
N THR A 353 23.64 4.66 -3.22
CA THR A 353 25.05 4.79 -2.81
C THR A 353 25.77 3.46 -2.94
N LEU A 354 25.21 2.38 -2.41
CA LEU A 354 25.79 1.04 -2.44
C LEU A 354 26.01 0.56 -3.88
N SER A 355 25.04 0.79 -4.78
CA SER A 355 25.18 0.43 -6.20
C SER A 355 26.36 1.12 -6.88
N LEU A 356 26.69 2.36 -6.49
CA LEU A 356 27.87 3.08 -6.98
C LEU A 356 29.16 2.49 -6.42
N ILE A 357 29.18 2.12 -5.13
CA ILE A 357 30.33 1.45 -4.50
C ILE A 357 30.63 0.16 -5.27
N PHE A 358 29.62 -0.69 -5.48
CA PHE A 358 29.77 -1.94 -6.21
C PHE A 358 30.18 -1.71 -7.67
N GLU A 359 29.64 -0.71 -8.36
CA GLU A 359 30.10 -0.37 -9.71
C GLU A 359 31.61 -0.07 -9.74
N ARG A 360 32.12 0.68 -8.77
CA ARG A 360 33.57 1.00 -8.69
C ARG A 360 34.41 -0.22 -8.38
N VAL A 361 33.96 -1.07 -7.45
CA VAL A 361 34.65 -2.34 -7.14
C VAL A 361 34.73 -3.22 -8.39
N PHE A 362 33.61 -3.41 -9.09
CA PHE A 362 33.59 -4.18 -10.33
C PHE A 362 34.49 -3.58 -11.41
N ASN A 363 34.58 -2.25 -11.46
CA ASN A 363 35.46 -1.57 -12.40
C ASN A 363 36.94 -1.67 -12.04
N LYS A 364 37.28 -1.95 -10.78
CA LYS A 364 38.64 -2.27 -10.35
C LYS A 364 39.01 -3.72 -10.67
N PHE A 365 38.07 -4.65 -10.54
CA PHE A 365 38.27 -6.09 -10.79
C PHE A 365 37.70 -6.56 -12.14
N GLN A 366 37.97 -5.81 -13.22
CA GLN A 366 37.36 -6.09 -14.54
C GLN A 366 37.64 -7.51 -15.06
N ALA A 367 38.85 -8.03 -14.85
CA ALA A 367 39.23 -9.38 -15.29
C ALA A 367 38.33 -10.48 -14.67
N HIS A 368 37.84 -10.24 -13.45
CA HIS A 368 37.04 -11.19 -12.68
C HIS A 368 35.57 -10.76 -12.55
N LYS A 369 35.10 -9.83 -13.37
CA LYS A 369 33.78 -9.19 -13.23
C LYS A 369 32.60 -10.16 -13.19
N LYS A 370 32.66 -11.24 -13.99
CA LYS A 370 31.62 -12.28 -14.01
C LYS A 370 31.60 -13.08 -12.71
N MET A 371 32.76 -13.52 -12.23
CA MET A 371 32.89 -14.22 -10.95
C MET A 371 32.37 -13.34 -9.81
N LEU A 372 32.81 -12.08 -9.76
CA LEU A 372 32.36 -11.12 -8.78
C LEU A 372 30.84 -10.91 -8.82
N PHE A 373 30.24 -10.85 -10.02
CA PHE A 373 28.78 -10.79 -10.16
C PHE A 373 28.08 -11.98 -9.50
N PHE A 374 28.52 -13.20 -9.78
CA PHE A 374 27.92 -14.40 -9.19
C PHE A 374 28.17 -14.51 -7.68
N CYS A 375 29.34 -14.10 -7.19
CA CYS A 375 29.60 -14.02 -5.74
C CYS A 375 28.64 -13.05 -5.06
N VAL A 376 28.48 -11.83 -5.59
CA VAL A 376 27.55 -10.85 -5.05
C VAL A 376 26.12 -11.38 -5.09
N LEU A 377 25.71 -11.98 -6.21
CA LEU A 377 24.39 -12.56 -6.34
C LEU A 377 24.17 -13.66 -5.28
N GLY A 378 25.12 -14.58 -5.10
CA GLY A 378 25.05 -15.64 -4.10
C GLY A 378 24.93 -15.09 -2.68
N VAL A 379 25.76 -14.11 -2.30
CA VAL A 379 25.67 -13.45 -0.99
C VAL A 379 24.31 -12.77 -0.81
N MET A 380 23.79 -12.09 -1.83
CA MET A 380 22.47 -11.45 -1.76
C MET A 380 21.33 -12.47 -1.63
N MET A 381 21.42 -13.63 -2.28
CA MET A 381 20.43 -14.70 -2.11
C MET A 381 20.47 -15.30 -0.70
N CYS A 382 21.68 -15.51 -0.14
CA CYS A 382 21.82 -15.95 1.25
C CYS A 382 21.27 -14.92 2.24
N LEU A 383 21.57 -13.63 2.05
CA LEU A 383 21.03 -12.56 2.87
C LEU A 383 19.51 -12.48 2.77
N TYR A 384 18.94 -12.63 1.57
CA TYR A 384 17.48 -12.66 1.39
C TYR A 384 16.83 -13.76 2.25
N ILE A 385 17.37 -14.98 2.21
CA ILE A 385 16.85 -16.11 3.02
C ILE A 385 17.04 -15.81 4.52
N GLN A 386 18.21 -15.33 4.93
CA GLN A 386 18.50 -14.99 6.33
C GLN A 386 17.58 -13.87 6.86
N THR A 387 17.27 -12.88 6.02
CA THR A 387 16.33 -11.81 6.37
C THR A 387 14.93 -12.36 6.62
N LEU A 388 14.55 -13.43 5.92
CA LEU A 388 13.27 -14.10 6.08
C LEU A 388 13.24 -15.19 7.15
N THR A 389 14.36 -15.52 7.80
CA THR A 389 14.42 -16.60 8.81
C THR A 389 13.26 -16.56 9.81
N PRO A 390 12.90 -15.43 10.46
CA PRO A 390 11.77 -15.43 11.40
C PRO A 390 10.40 -15.72 10.76
N VAL A 391 10.23 -15.41 9.47
CA VAL A 391 9.02 -15.73 8.71
C VAL A 391 9.04 -17.21 8.28
N LEU A 392 10.20 -17.71 7.87
CA LEU A 392 10.40 -19.10 7.46
C LEU A 392 10.25 -20.04 8.64
N ASP A 393 10.93 -19.81 9.76
CA ASP A 393 10.82 -20.63 10.98
C ASP A 393 9.35 -20.72 11.42
N ARG A 394 8.63 -19.59 11.38
CA ARG A 394 7.19 -19.54 11.70
C ARG A 394 6.35 -20.49 10.85
N ILE A 395 6.61 -20.60 9.54
CA ILE A 395 5.81 -21.42 8.61
C ILE A 395 6.37 -22.83 8.37
N TYR A 396 7.65 -23.07 8.64
CA TYR A 396 8.27 -24.40 8.52
C TYR A 396 8.14 -25.20 9.82
N ASP A 397 8.25 -24.55 10.97
CA ASP A 397 8.17 -25.17 12.29
C ASP A 397 6.77 -25.01 12.92
N ALA A 398 5.76 -24.73 12.10
CA ALA A 398 4.38 -24.54 12.53
C ALA A 398 3.84 -25.80 13.21
N THR A 399 3.53 -25.71 14.50
CA THR A 399 2.85 -26.79 15.22
C THR A 399 1.36 -26.84 14.86
N PRO A 400 0.66 -27.98 15.05
CA PRO A 400 -0.78 -28.06 14.84
C PRO A 400 -1.59 -27.03 15.65
N GLU A 401 -1.08 -26.60 16.82
CA GLU A 401 -1.70 -25.60 17.68
C GLU A 401 -1.54 -24.17 17.14
N ALA A 402 -0.49 -23.90 16.36
CA ALA A 402 -0.26 -22.61 15.73
C ALA A 402 -1.19 -22.37 14.53
N ARG A 403 -1.78 -23.42 13.98
CA ARG A 403 -2.78 -23.32 12.91
C ARG A 403 -4.02 -22.61 13.43
N LEU A 404 -4.46 -21.59 12.68
CA LEU A 404 -5.67 -20.88 13.03
C LEU A 404 -6.85 -21.85 13.06
N LYS A 405 -7.65 -21.73 14.12
CA LYS A 405 -8.92 -22.43 14.29
C LYS A 405 -10.05 -21.41 14.26
N LYS A 406 -11.27 -21.85 13.99
CA LYS A 406 -12.47 -21.01 14.12
C LYS A 406 -12.52 -20.29 15.47
N GLY A 407 -12.66 -18.98 15.43
CA GLY A 407 -12.63 -18.09 16.58
C GLY A 407 -13.98 -17.46 16.90
N ASN A 408 -13.91 -16.33 17.61
CA ASN A 408 -15.05 -15.51 17.98
C ASN A 408 -14.82 -14.06 17.52
N ILE A 409 -15.91 -13.40 17.12
CA ILE A 409 -15.94 -12.03 16.59
C ILE A 409 -15.45 -10.98 17.60
N THR A 410 -15.38 -11.31 18.88
CA THR A 410 -14.83 -10.43 19.91
C THR A 410 -13.31 -10.46 19.98
N ASP A 411 -12.70 -11.53 19.48
CA ASP A 411 -11.28 -11.80 19.61
C ASP A 411 -10.55 -11.39 18.33
N PRO A 412 -9.38 -10.73 18.42
CA PRO A 412 -8.55 -10.51 17.24
C PRO A 412 -7.92 -11.82 16.78
N VAL A 413 -7.57 -11.89 15.49
CA VAL A 413 -6.73 -12.98 14.97
C VAL A 413 -5.44 -13.07 15.80
N PRO A 414 -5.09 -14.24 16.37
CA PRO A 414 -3.87 -14.37 17.15
C PRO A 414 -2.62 -14.00 16.34
N ALA A 415 -1.73 -13.20 16.94
CA ALA A 415 -0.50 -12.78 16.28
C ALA A 415 0.36 -13.99 15.92
N GLY A 416 0.78 -14.09 14.66
CA GLY A 416 1.59 -15.20 14.17
C GLY A 416 0.81 -16.47 13.84
N ALA A 417 -0.53 -16.46 13.87
CA ALA A 417 -1.32 -17.63 13.50
C ALA A 417 -1.01 -18.12 12.07
N ILE A 418 -1.08 -19.43 11.87
CA ILE A 418 -0.75 -20.06 10.59
C ILE A 418 -2.02 -20.34 9.80
N LEU A 419 -2.07 -19.81 8.59
CA LEU A 419 -3.09 -20.05 7.59
C LEU A 419 -2.59 -20.99 6.51
N ASP A 420 -3.48 -21.83 6.01
CA ASP A 420 -3.35 -22.50 4.73
C ASP A 420 -4.69 -22.51 3.98
N LYS A 421 -4.78 -23.28 2.89
CA LYS A 421 -5.99 -23.35 2.08
C LYS A 421 -7.22 -23.84 2.84
N ASP A 422 -7.05 -24.63 3.90
CA ASP A 422 -8.14 -25.35 4.57
C ASP A 422 -8.73 -24.52 5.71
N ASN A 423 -7.92 -23.71 6.41
CA ASN A 423 -8.37 -22.82 7.49
C ASN A 423 -8.41 -21.33 7.12
N TYR A 424 -8.13 -20.96 5.87
CA TYR A 424 -8.10 -19.56 5.41
C TYR A 424 -9.32 -18.74 5.86
N TYR A 425 -10.52 -19.31 5.70
CA TYR A 425 -11.78 -18.62 6.01
C TYR A 425 -12.06 -18.50 7.51
N ASP A 426 -11.36 -19.26 8.37
CA ASP A 426 -11.51 -19.13 9.82
C ASP A 426 -11.07 -17.74 10.30
N MET A 427 -10.17 -17.07 9.57
CA MET A 427 -9.74 -15.71 9.85
C MET A 427 -10.91 -14.71 9.88
N TYR A 428 -11.94 -14.92 9.07
CA TYR A 428 -13.11 -14.03 9.02
C TYR A 428 -14.10 -14.23 10.17
N THR A 429 -13.82 -15.19 11.07
CA THR A 429 -14.60 -15.37 12.31
C THR A 429 -14.08 -14.54 13.47
N TYR A 430 -12.90 -13.94 13.31
CA TYR A 430 -12.26 -13.06 14.29
C TYR A 430 -12.49 -11.60 13.91
N ARG A 431 -12.44 -10.72 14.92
CA ARG A 431 -12.34 -9.28 14.68
C ARG A 431 -11.08 -8.95 13.90
N VAL A 432 -11.19 -8.07 12.92
CA VAL A 432 -10.03 -7.53 12.22
C VAL A 432 -9.49 -6.35 13.04
N LEU A 433 -8.36 -6.58 13.71
CA LEU A 433 -7.83 -5.67 14.74
C LEU A 433 -7.49 -4.27 14.20
N TYR A 434 -6.91 -4.20 13.00
CA TYR A 434 -6.49 -2.95 12.37
C TYR A 434 -7.31 -2.72 11.09
N GLY A 435 -7.82 -1.51 10.87
CA GLY A 435 -8.45 -1.11 9.63
C GLY A 435 -9.95 -1.45 9.45
N GLU A 436 -10.53 -2.42 10.17
CA GLU A 436 -11.96 -2.76 10.04
C GLU A 436 -12.87 -1.61 10.43
N THR A 437 -12.58 -0.97 11.56
CA THR A 437 -13.37 0.15 12.06
C THR A 437 -12.85 1.50 11.58
N ASP A 438 -11.78 1.52 10.78
CA ASP A 438 -11.39 2.74 10.08
C ASP A 438 -12.53 3.13 9.13
N TYR A 439 -12.84 4.42 9.07
CA TYR A 439 -13.93 4.95 8.27
C TYR A 439 -15.34 4.54 8.71
N TYR A 440 -15.51 3.97 9.89
CA TYR A 440 -16.82 3.98 10.56
C TYR A 440 -17.20 5.43 10.89
N PRO A 441 -18.48 5.79 10.95
CA PRO A 441 -18.89 7.05 11.56
C PRO A 441 -18.35 7.13 12.99
N LYS A 442 -17.82 8.29 13.41
CA LYS A 442 -17.27 8.51 14.76
C LYS A 442 -18.27 8.18 15.87
N ALA A 443 -19.56 8.28 15.58
CA ALA A 443 -20.63 7.88 16.47
C ALA A 443 -20.67 6.36 16.73
N SER A 444 -20.21 5.55 15.77
CA SER A 444 -20.07 4.09 15.84
C SER A 444 -18.74 3.69 16.46
N PHE A 445 -17.65 4.28 15.94
CA PHE A 445 -16.27 4.05 16.39
C PHE A 445 -15.42 5.27 16.03
N ASP A 446 -14.69 5.83 17.00
CA ASP A 446 -13.66 6.83 16.72
C ASP A 446 -12.28 6.18 16.96
N GLY A 447 -11.52 5.94 15.89
CA GLY A 447 -10.16 5.37 15.99
C GLY A 447 -9.18 6.23 16.80
N ASN A 448 -9.58 7.46 17.14
CA ASN A 448 -8.85 8.40 17.98
C ASN A 448 -9.50 8.60 19.36
N VAL A 449 -10.25 7.64 19.92
CA VAL A 449 -10.67 7.74 21.33
C VAL A 449 -9.43 7.70 22.24
N THR A 450 -8.84 8.88 22.43
CA THR A 450 -7.89 9.27 23.47
C THR A 450 -8.64 10.03 24.58
N THR A 451 -9.98 9.95 24.62
CA THR A 451 -10.74 10.59 25.70
C THR A 451 -10.44 9.86 27.01
N PRO A 452 -9.99 10.55 28.06
CA PRO A 452 -9.70 9.93 29.35
C PRO A 452 -10.95 9.37 30.08
N ASP A 453 -12.15 9.54 29.51
CA ASP A 453 -13.41 9.00 30.04
C ASP A 453 -13.63 7.55 29.55
N SER A 454 -13.42 6.60 30.47
CA SER A 454 -13.59 5.17 30.24
C SER A 454 -15.02 4.76 29.90
N ASN A 455 -16.04 5.52 30.31
CA ASN A 455 -17.44 5.22 30.03
C ASN A 455 -17.80 5.56 28.58
N VAL A 456 -17.29 6.69 28.07
CA VAL A 456 -17.47 7.08 26.66
C VAL A 456 -16.76 6.08 25.74
N GLN A 457 -15.54 5.68 26.10
CA GLN A 457 -14.78 4.67 25.36
C GLN A 457 -15.50 3.32 25.33
N LYS A 458 -15.99 2.85 26.49
CA LYS A 458 -16.77 1.61 26.59
C LYS A 458 -18.03 1.68 25.72
N LYS A 459 -18.78 2.78 25.78
CA LYS A 459 -20.00 2.98 24.98
C LYS A 459 -19.72 2.96 23.47
N ILE A 460 -18.61 3.55 23.01
CA ILE A 460 -18.21 3.53 21.59
C ILE A 460 -17.84 2.10 21.18
N LEU A 461 -17.10 1.37 22.01
CA LEU A 461 -16.78 -0.03 21.76
C LEU A 461 -18.04 -0.91 21.72
N ASP A 462 -18.98 -0.71 22.64
CA ASP A 462 -20.26 -1.43 22.66
C ASP A 462 -21.07 -1.17 21.38
N ARG A 463 -21.03 0.06 20.85
CA ARG A 463 -21.70 0.42 19.59
C ARG A 463 -21.08 -0.30 18.40
N SER A 464 -19.76 -0.27 18.23
CA SER A 464 -19.10 -0.96 17.11
C SER A 464 -19.28 -2.48 17.21
N GLN A 465 -19.20 -3.05 18.42
CA GLN A 465 -19.51 -4.46 18.66
C GLN A 465 -20.96 -4.80 18.34
N SER A 466 -21.93 -3.94 18.66
CA SER A 466 -23.33 -4.17 18.31
C SER A 466 -23.56 -4.26 16.79
N ILE A 467 -22.76 -3.53 15.99
CA ILE A 467 -22.81 -3.57 14.53
C ILE A 467 -22.25 -4.91 14.04
N MET A 468 -21.04 -5.26 14.49
CA MET A 468 -20.37 -6.53 14.15
C MET A 468 -21.21 -7.75 14.54
N LEU A 469 -21.90 -7.69 15.69
CA LEU A 469 -22.78 -8.74 16.20
C LEU A 469 -24.20 -8.72 15.60
N HIS A 470 -24.42 -7.96 14.53
CA HIS A 470 -25.69 -7.85 13.82
C HIS A 470 -26.88 -7.47 14.71
N LYS A 471 -26.67 -6.64 15.73
CA LYS A 471 -27.74 -6.18 16.64
C LYS A 471 -28.52 -5.04 15.99
N ALA A 472 -29.72 -5.31 15.51
CA ALA A 472 -30.69 -4.30 15.15
C ALA A 472 -31.39 -3.76 16.40
N LYS A 473 -31.59 -2.44 16.51
CA LYS A 473 -32.32 -1.84 17.64
C LYS A 473 -33.75 -1.55 17.23
N ILE A 474 -34.71 -2.20 17.89
CA ILE A 474 -36.14 -2.08 17.62
C ILE A 474 -36.83 -1.75 18.95
N ALA A 475 -37.41 -0.56 19.06
CA ALA A 475 -38.08 -0.09 20.28
C ALA A 475 -37.22 -0.27 21.55
N ASN A 476 -35.97 0.17 21.51
CA ASN A 476 -34.96 0.08 22.59
C ASN A 476 -34.56 -1.34 23.02
N LYS A 477 -34.84 -2.36 22.20
CA LYS A 477 -34.33 -3.72 22.38
C LYS A 477 -33.38 -4.10 21.25
N ASP A 478 -32.31 -4.79 21.61
CA ASP A 478 -31.37 -5.36 20.65
C ASP A 478 -31.88 -6.72 20.19
N ILE A 479 -32.01 -6.88 18.87
CA ILE A 479 -32.43 -8.12 18.21
C ILE A 479 -31.37 -8.47 17.19
N THR A 480 -30.84 -9.69 17.24
CA THR A 480 -29.90 -10.16 16.22
C THR A 480 -30.66 -10.40 14.91
N ILE A 481 -30.24 -9.75 13.83
CA ILE A 481 -30.79 -9.95 12.48
C ILE A 481 -29.62 -10.07 11.50
N ASP A 482 -29.35 -11.29 11.04
CA ASP A 482 -28.31 -11.53 10.04
C ASP A 482 -28.76 -11.04 8.65
N PRO A 483 -27.91 -10.29 7.92
CA PRO A 483 -28.23 -9.85 6.58
C PRO A 483 -28.07 -10.99 5.55
N SER A 484 -28.86 -10.93 4.48
CA SER A 484 -28.44 -11.51 3.20
C SER A 484 -27.56 -10.51 2.46
N VAL A 485 -26.50 -10.98 1.84
CA VAL A 485 -25.45 -10.13 1.27
C VAL A 485 -25.46 -10.18 -0.26
N ALA A 486 -25.16 -9.04 -0.88
CA ALA A 486 -24.92 -8.91 -2.31
C ALA A 486 -23.90 -7.77 -2.52
N PRO A 487 -23.26 -7.65 -3.70
CA PRO A 487 -22.24 -6.63 -3.90
C PRO A 487 -22.76 -5.22 -3.62
N ASN A 488 -22.12 -4.55 -2.67
CA ASN A 488 -22.48 -3.20 -2.22
C ASN A 488 -23.93 -3.08 -1.68
N GLU A 489 -24.55 -4.20 -1.29
CA GLU A 489 -25.93 -4.28 -0.81
C GLU A 489 -26.08 -5.25 0.38
N LEU A 490 -26.80 -4.81 1.42
CA LEU A 490 -27.19 -5.63 2.58
C LEU A 490 -28.71 -5.68 2.70
N VAL A 491 -29.27 -6.87 2.87
CA VAL A 491 -30.72 -7.11 2.89
C VAL A 491 -31.15 -7.68 4.24
N TYR A 492 -32.05 -6.98 4.92
CA TYR A 492 -32.62 -7.38 6.21
C TYR A 492 -34.09 -7.74 6.08
N GLN A 493 -34.46 -8.87 6.68
CA GLN A 493 -35.86 -9.28 6.82
C GLN A 493 -36.33 -8.96 8.24
N VAL A 494 -37.16 -7.92 8.37
CA VAL A 494 -37.61 -7.42 9.68
C VAL A 494 -39.11 -7.64 9.84
N LYS A 495 -39.50 -8.42 10.85
CA LYS A 495 -40.90 -8.63 11.22
C LYS A 495 -41.25 -7.80 12.44
N LEU A 496 -42.25 -6.92 12.30
CA LEU A 496 -42.70 -6.03 13.38
C LEU A 496 -44.15 -6.30 13.79
N GLN A 497 -44.42 -6.25 15.11
CA GLN A 497 -45.77 -6.36 15.66
C GLN A 497 -46.54 -5.04 15.61
N ARG A 498 -45.82 -3.91 15.57
CA ARG A 498 -46.35 -2.56 15.41
C ARG A 498 -45.34 -1.73 14.64
N SER A 499 -45.77 -0.63 14.03
CA SER A 499 -44.82 0.30 13.40
C SER A 499 -43.77 0.76 14.42
N ALA A 500 -42.51 0.69 14.03
CA ALA A 500 -41.38 1.04 14.89
C ALA A 500 -40.24 1.62 14.04
N LEU A 501 -39.41 2.43 14.72
CA LEU A 501 -38.13 2.85 14.19
C LEU A 501 -37.14 1.70 14.38
N VAL A 502 -36.46 1.32 13.31
CA VAL A 502 -35.52 0.20 13.27
C VAL A 502 -34.15 0.74 12.89
N ASP A 503 -33.20 0.60 13.80
CA ASP A 503 -31.79 0.91 13.62
C ASP A 503 -31.07 -0.38 13.17
N LEU A 504 -30.64 -0.43 11.91
CA LEU A 504 -30.00 -1.59 11.32
C LEU A 504 -28.48 -1.58 11.60
N PRO A 505 -27.83 -2.74 11.74
CA PRO A 505 -26.40 -2.83 12.01
C PRO A 505 -25.56 -2.61 10.73
N VAL A 506 -25.78 -1.49 10.03
CA VAL A 506 -25.05 -1.09 8.81
C VAL A 506 -24.57 0.34 8.97
N VAL A 507 -23.26 0.57 8.87
CA VAL A 507 -22.71 1.93 8.92
C VAL A 507 -23.23 2.76 7.75
N ASN A 508 -23.42 4.06 7.96
CA ASN A 508 -24.00 4.92 6.95
C ASN A 508 -22.98 5.83 6.25
N TYR A 509 -23.03 5.87 4.92
CA TYR A 509 -22.37 6.85 4.05
C TYR A 509 -23.37 7.73 3.27
N PRO A 510 -22.99 8.97 2.87
CA PRO A 510 -23.89 9.88 2.16
C PRO A 510 -24.50 9.35 0.86
N SER A 511 -23.81 8.43 0.18
CA SER A 511 -24.28 7.85 -1.10
C SER A 511 -25.08 6.55 -0.93
N GLU A 512 -25.52 6.23 0.28
CA GLU A 512 -26.42 5.09 0.51
C GLU A 512 -27.86 5.38 0.11
N LYS A 513 -28.53 4.33 -0.38
CA LYS A 513 -29.95 4.31 -0.68
C LYS A 513 -30.60 3.15 0.06
N VAL A 514 -31.79 3.41 0.57
CA VAL A 514 -32.58 2.41 1.28
C VAL A 514 -33.86 2.11 0.51
N TYR A 515 -34.17 0.82 0.37
CA TYR A 515 -35.41 0.37 -0.25
C TYR A 515 -36.20 -0.49 0.74
N VAL A 516 -37.49 -0.21 0.90
CA VAL A 516 -38.41 -1.01 1.71
C VAL A 516 -39.43 -1.64 0.79
N ASN A 517 -39.51 -2.97 0.79
CA ASN A 517 -40.41 -3.75 -0.06
C ASN A 517 -40.32 -3.37 -1.56
N GLY A 518 -39.10 -3.08 -2.03
CA GLY A 518 -38.81 -2.79 -3.43
C GLY A 518 -38.97 -1.32 -3.86
N LYS A 519 -39.35 -0.41 -2.96
CA LYS A 519 -39.45 1.03 -3.25
C LYS A 519 -38.41 1.82 -2.47
N GLU A 520 -37.80 2.82 -3.11
CA GLU A 520 -36.88 3.75 -2.43
C GLU A 520 -37.63 4.42 -1.28
N PHE A 521 -37.00 4.43 -0.11
CA PHE A 521 -37.65 4.80 1.14
C PHE A 521 -36.73 5.74 1.93
N PRO A 522 -37.26 6.83 2.52
CA PRO A 522 -36.45 7.76 3.30
C PRO A 522 -35.91 7.09 4.57
N TYR A 523 -34.70 7.45 4.96
CA TYR A 523 -34.05 6.93 6.15
C TYR A 523 -33.36 8.07 6.93
N SER A 524 -33.02 7.82 8.18
CA SER A 524 -32.24 8.70 9.04
C SER A 524 -30.97 8.00 9.53
N VAL A 525 -30.01 8.76 10.04
CA VAL A 525 -28.80 8.20 10.68
C VAL A 525 -29.06 8.09 12.18
N SER A 526 -28.87 6.91 12.75
CA SER A 526 -29.05 6.68 14.20
C SER A 526 -27.94 7.32 15.05
N ASP A 527 -28.16 7.38 16.36
CA ASP A 527 -27.16 7.85 17.34
C ASP A 527 -25.86 7.04 17.35
N ARG A 528 -25.89 5.80 16.82
CA ARG A 528 -24.70 4.96 16.64
C ARG A 528 -24.12 5.03 15.23
N GLY A 529 -24.54 5.98 14.39
CA GLY A 529 -23.96 6.21 13.06
C GLY A 529 -24.36 5.18 12.00
N THR A 530 -25.54 4.58 12.12
CA THR A 530 -25.99 3.50 11.22
C THR A 530 -27.34 3.84 10.60
N VAL A 531 -27.74 3.09 9.57
CA VAL A 531 -28.99 3.30 8.85
C VAL A 531 -30.21 3.01 9.73
N GLN A 532 -31.12 3.99 9.82
CA GLN A 532 -32.33 3.91 10.62
C GLN A 532 -33.58 4.17 9.77
N VAL A 533 -34.57 3.29 9.87
CA VAL A 533 -35.76 3.31 9.01
C VAL A 533 -37.02 3.12 9.83
N LYS A 534 -38.07 3.91 9.56
CA LYS A 534 -39.39 3.71 10.15
C LYS A 534 -40.16 2.68 9.33
N LEU A 535 -40.38 1.51 9.90
CA LEU A 535 -41.06 0.39 9.23
C LEU A 535 -42.51 0.24 9.71
N ALA A 536 -43.36 -0.26 8.83
CA ALA A 536 -44.75 -0.59 9.13
C ALA A 536 -44.86 -1.93 9.89
N GLN A 537 -46.01 -2.18 10.49
CA GLN A 537 -46.34 -3.50 11.03
C GLN A 537 -46.31 -4.56 9.93
N GLY A 538 -45.85 -5.76 10.26
CA GLY A 538 -45.75 -6.89 9.33
C GLY A 538 -44.31 -7.23 8.94
N LYS A 539 -44.16 -7.97 7.84
CA LYS A 539 -42.86 -8.35 7.29
C LYS A 539 -42.39 -7.24 6.35
N ASN A 540 -41.17 -6.75 6.58
CA ASN A 540 -40.54 -5.73 5.76
C ASN A 540 -39.20 -6.27 5.25
N ARG A 541 -39.00 -6.20 3.93
CA ARG A 541 -37.69 -6.43 3.31
C ARG A 541 -37.01 -5.08 3.16
N VAL A 542 -35.95 -4.84 3.92
CA VAL A 542 -35.15 -3.61 3.86
C VAL A 542 -33.85 -3.89 3.14
N VAL A 543 -33.54 -3.09 2.14
CA VAL A 543 -32.30 -3.16 1.37
C VAL A 543 -31.52 -1.88 1.61
N VAL A 544 -30.29 -2.00 2.09
CA VAL A 544 -29.34 -0.89 2.21
C VAL A 544 -28.29 -1.08 1.13
N ARG A 545 -28.20 -0.14 0.20
CA ARG A 545 -27.30 -0.23 -0.96
C ARG A 545 -26.46 1.02 -1.12
N TYR A 546 -25.16 0.86 -1.29
CA TYR A 546 -24.28 1.96 -1.65
C TYR A 546 -24.36 2.22 -3.16
N VAL A 547 -24.65 3.46 -3.57
CA VAL A 547 -24.83 3.84 -4.98
C VAL A 547 -23.88 4.97 -5.35
N MET A 548 -22.75 4.62 -5.98
CA MET A 548 -21.76 5.59 -6.43
C MET A 548 -22.31 6.49 -7.55
N LYS A 549 -21.98 7.78 -7.50
CA LYS A 549 -22.43 8.77 -8.50
C LYS A 549 -21.79 8.53 -9.88
N GLN A 550 -22.55 8.83 -10.95
CA GLN A 550 -22.09 8.69 -12.34
C GLN A 550 -20.74 9.37 -12.63
N THR A 551 -20.48 10.51 -11.99
CA THR A 551 -19.22 11.26 -12.09
C THR A 551 -18.00 10.39 -11.79
N TYR A 552 -18.07 9.49 -10.80
CA TYR A 552 -16.98 8.56 -10.47
C TYR A 552 -16.61 7.70 -11.68
N TYR A 553 -17.61 7.11 -12.34
CA TYR A 553 -17.39 6.24 -13.50
C TYR A 553 -16.87 7.00 -14.70
N ILE A 554 -17.31 8.24 -14.92
CA ILE A 554 -16.78 9.13 -15.96
C ILE A 554 -15.29 9.42 -15.70
N LEU A 555 -14.93 9.81 -14.48
CA LEU A 555 -13.54 10.06 -14.09
C LEU A 555 -12.67 8.81 -14.23
N CYS A 556 -13.19 7.65 -13.81
CA CYS A 556 -12.51 6.36 -13.98
C CYS A 556 -12.29 6.04 -15.47
N GLY A 557 -13.31 6.24 -16.31
CA GLY A 557 -13.22 6.05 -17.76
C GLY A 557 -12.16 6.95 -18.40
N ILE A 558 -12.11 8.23 -18.02
CA ILE A 558 -11.06 9.17 -18.46
C ILE A 558 -9.67 8.66 -18.06
N ALA A 559 -9.49 8.20 -16.83
CA ALA A 559 -8.22 7.64 -16.36
C ALA A 559 -7.81 6.39 -17.16
N VAL A 560 -8.75 5.46 -17.40
CA VAL A 560 -8.51 4.24 -18.18
C VAL A 560 -8.10 4.58 -19.61
N ILE A 561 -8.84 5.45 -20.30
CA ILE A 561 -8.51 5.91 -21.66
C ILE A 561 -7.12 6.54 -21.67
N THR A 562 -6.81 7.36 -20.67
CA THR A 562 -5.49 8.01 -20.55
C THR A 562 -4.37 6.98 -20.39
N TRP A 563 -4.55 5.95 -19.55
CA TRP A 563 -3.60 4.83 -19.43
C TRP A 563 -3.40 4.09 -20.75
N VAL A 564 -4.49 3.80 -21.48
CA VAL A 564 -4.44 3.14 -22.80
C VAL A 564 -3.66 4.00 -23.79
N VAL A 565 -3.93 5.30 -23.86
CA VAL A 565 -3.21 6.25 -24.73
C VAL A 565 -1.72 6.29 -24.38
N ILE A 566 -1.36 6.33 -23.09
CA ILE A 566 0.04 6.27 -22.64
C ILE A 566 0.69 4.95 -23.10
N GLY A 567 0.01 3.83 -22.94
CA GLY A 567 0.50 2.51 -23.37
C GLY A 567 0.76 2.44 -24.87
N ILE A 568 -0.24 2.81 -25.68
CA ILE A 568 -0.17 2.79 -27.15
C ILE A 568 0.92 3.75 -27.65
N THR A 569 0.95 4.99 -27.15
CA THR A 569 1.94 5.98 -27.59
C THR A 569 3.36 5.57 -27.24
N THR A 570 3.56 4.91 -26.10
CA THR A 570 4.86 4.36 -25.68
C THR A 570 5.28 3.19 -26.59
N LEU A 571 4.34 2.30 -26.93
CA LEU A 571 4.58 1.19 -27.86
C LEU A 571 4.97 1.70 -29.25
N LEU A 572 4.20 2.64 -29.82
CA LEU A 572 4.45 3.23 -31.13
C LEU A 572 5.80 3.95 -31.21
N LYS A 573 6.18 4.69 -30.15
CA LYS A 573 7.52 5.32 -30.07
C LYS A 573 8.63 4.28 -30.08
N ASN A 574 8.44 3.15 -29.41
CA ASN A 574 9.42 2.07 -29.40
C ASN A 574 9.54 1.38 -30.76
N ILE A 575 8.43 1.14 -31.46
CA ILE A 575 8.41 0.56 -32.81
C ILE A 575 9.15 1.47 -33.80
N LYS A 576 8.77 2.76 -33.86
CA LYS A 576 9.42 3.74 -34.75
C LYS A 576 10.93 3.80 -34.54
N LYS A 577 11.38 3.77 -33.28
CA LYS A 577 12.82 3.78 -32.93
C LYS A 577 13.55 2.52 -33.40
N VAL A 578 12.87 1.37 -33.48
CA VAL A 578 13.45 0.14 -34.03
C VAL A 578 13.60 0.23 -35.55
N GLU A 579 12.60 0.79 -36.23
CA GLU A 579 12.61 0.99 -37.68
C GLU A 579 13.69 1.99 -38.12
N THR A 580 13.83 3.13 -37.43
CA THR A 580 14.89 4.11 -37.76
C THR A 580 16.29 3.53 -37.60
N ASN A 581 16.52 2.68 -36.58
CA ASN A 581 17.80 2.01 -36.38
C ASN A 581 18.07 0.85 -37.35
N ARG A 582 17.03 0.37 -38.07
CA ARG A 582 17.18 -0.59 -39.16
C ARG A 582 17.49 0.14 -40.48
N GLY A 583 16.81 1.25 -40.74
CA GLY A 583 17.04 2.07 -41.95
C GLY A 583 18.40 2.77 -42.00
N SER A 584 19.03 3.08 -40.85
CA SER A 584 20.37 3.68 -40.78
C SER A 584 21.53 2.66 -40.82
N ARG A 585 21.24 1.39 -41.08
CA ARG A 585 22.21 0.28 -41.17
C ARG A 585 22.21 -0.42 -42.53
N ASN A 586 21.37 0.06 -43.44
CA ASN A 586 21.46 -0.16 -44.88
C ASN A 586 22.05 1.13 -45.47
#